data_AF-A0A8B7ICU4-F1
#
_entry.id   AF-A0A8B7ICU4-F1
#
_cell.length_a   1.000
_cell.length_b   1.000
_cell.length_c   1.000
_cell.angle_alpha   90.00
_cell.angle_beta   90.00
_cell.angle_gamma   90.00
#
_symmetry.space_group_name_H-M   'P 1'
#
loop_
_entity.id
_entity.type
_entity.pdbx_description
1 polymer ?
#
loop_
_entity_poly.entity_id
_entity_poly.type
_entity_poly.pdbx_seq_one_letter_code
_entity_poly.pdbx_strand_id
1 'polypeptide(L)'
;MSLFEFRVMSYNILAQDLVEQGLDLYLHCHPDILNWNYRLPNILQEIQHWDPDVLCLQEVQENHYWEQLEPTFRMMGFACFYKRRTGRKTDGCAVCYKHSKFQLISVSPIEYFRPGLDILNRDNVGLVLLLQPLLPEGLDLKMVSPLCVANTHVLYNPRRGDVKLAQMALLLAEIDKIAKTTEGSYYPVILCGDLNSVPDSPLYKFIRNGQLSYHGMPAWKVSGQEDFSQQLHPRKLLAPLWPSSLGVTDNCQYVSLCPSKKLDRRKYSRDFLLQFHFCNVACERPPQLILLEGVTDAKPDRPARRPKHAAVVNDPDPQPFFPRSSGVIQHGLNLTSVYSHFLPQRRRPEVTTMPMGLGATVDYIFYSAEPVENGNRGGRRLYQDGALKLLGRLSLLSEDVLLMANGLPNPFCSSDHLCLLASFGLEISSLREG
;
A
#
# COMPACT_ATOMS: atom_id res chain seq x y z
N MET A 1 22.34 25.62 5.23
CA MET A 1 21.53 25.08 4.12
C MET A 1 20.12 25.62 4.30
N SER A 2 19.53 26.17 3.25
CA SER A 2 18.14 26.62 3.28
C SER A 2 17.21 25.41 3.15
N LEU A 3 16.10 25.39 3.90
CA LEU A 3 15.10 24.33 3.86
C LEU A 3 13.75 24.92 3.43
N PHE A 4 13.04 24.19 2.58
CA PHE A 4 11.61 24.41 2.38
C PHE A 4 10.85 23.67 3.49
N GLU A 5 10.30 24.42 4.45
CA GLU A 5 9.59 23.88 5.60
C GLU A 5 8.09 23.73 5.35
N PHE A 6 7.56 22.57 5.76
CA PHE A 6 6.14 22.25 5.65
C PHE A 6 5.68 21.23 6.70
N ARG A 7 4.37 21.19 6.97
CA ARG A 7 3.74 20.27 7.92
C ARG A 7 2.83 19.27 7.21
N VAL A 8 2.87 18.02 7.65
CA VAL A 8 1.99 16.95 7.16
C VAL A 8 1.15 16.41 8.30
N MET A 9 -0.16 16.36 8.11
CA MET A 9 -1.10 15.69 8.99
C MET A 9 -1.66 14.43 8.33
N SER A 10 -1.72 13.31 9.06
CA SER A 10 -2.45 12.10 8.67
C SER A 10 -3.54 11.84 9.69
N TYR A 11 -4.80 11.71 9.25
CA TYR A 11 -5.91 11.56 10.18
C TYR A 11 -7.06 10.73 9.62
N ASN A 12 -7.35 9.59 10.26
CA ASN A 12 -8.61 8.87 10.07
C ASN A 12 -9.71 9.62 10.84
N ILE A 13 -10.69 10.18 10.12
CA ILE A 13 -11.71 11.08 10.72
C ILE A 13 -13.01 10.37 11.08
N LEU A 14 -13.05 9.04 10.97
CA LEU A 14 -14.18 8.18 11.32
C LEU A 14 -15.47 8.54 10.55
N ALA A 15 -15.78 7.79 9.51
CA ALA A 15 -16.97 8.06 8.70
C ALA A 15 -18.25 7.82 9.51
N GLN A 16 -19.25 8.68 9.37
CA GLN A 16 -20.50 8.56 10.15
C GLN A 16 -21.24 7.25 9.86
N ASP A 17 -21.31 6.85 8.60
CA ASP A 17 -21.92 5.58 8.19
C ASP A 17 -21.22 4.38 8.84
N LEU A 18 -19.90 4.48 9.11
CA LEU A 18 -19.13 3.43 9.77
C LEU A 18 -19.36 3.41 11.28
N VAL A 19 -19.58 4.58 11.91
CA VAL A 19 -20.06 4.68 13.29
C VAL A 19 -21.40 3.97 13.45
N GLU A 20 -22.35 4.27 12.58
CA GLU A 20 -23.71 3.74 12.63
C GLU A 20 -23.76 2.22 12.35
N GLN A 21 -22.88 1.73 11.47
CA GLN A 21 -22.71 0.29 11.22
C GLN A 21 -22.00 -0.45 12.37
N GLY A 22 -21.24 0.27 13.20
CA GLY A 22 -20.34 -0.27 14.22
C GLY A 22 -20.63 0.20 15.63
N LEU A 23 -21.90 0.46 15.99
CA LEU A 23 -22.28 1.02 17.30
C LEU A 23 -21.74 0.24 18.50
N ASP A 24 -21.58 -1.09 18.36
CA ASP A 24 -21.01 -1.96 19.40
C ASP A 24 -19.56 -1.58 19.78
N LEU A 25 -18.83 -0.92 18.86
CA LEU A 25 -17.47 -0.44 19.10
C LEU A 25 -17.44 0.80 20.00
N TYR A 26 -18.56 1.52 20.12
CA TYR A 26 -18.64 2.85 20.72
C TYR A 26 -19.61 2.92 21.91
N LEU A 27 -19.90 1.79 22.56
CA LEU A 27 -20.85 1.69 23.68
C LEU A 27 -20.42 2.50 24.92
N HIS A 28 -19.14 2.86 25.04
CA HIS A 28 -18.60 3.73 26.09
C HIS A 28 -18.85 5.22 25.83
N CYS A 29 -19.24 5.60 24.62
CA CYS A 29 -19.49 6.98 24.21
C CYS A 29 -20.94 7.41 24.49
N HIS A 30 -21.13 8.69 24.83
CA HIS A 30 -22.47 9.28 24.79
C HIS A 30 -22.94 9.41 23.33
N PRO A 31 -24.18 9.03 22.96
CA PRO A 31 -24.63 9.06 21.57
C PRO A 31 -24.48 10.44 20.89
N ASP A 32 -24.68 11.53 21.65
CA ASP A 32 -24.56 12.90 21.12
C ASP A 32 -23.15 13.21 20.58
N ILE A 33 -22.09 12.68 21.22
CA ILE A 33 -20.71 12.94 20.78
C ILE A 33 -20.33 12.15 19.53
N LEU A 34 -21.12 11.13 19.18
CA LEU A 34 -20.95 10.33 17.97
C LEU A 34 -21.62 10.96 16.75
N ASN A 35 -22.51 11.95 16.96
CA ASN A 35 -23.22 12.60 15.87
C ASN A 35 -22.26 13.44 15.01
N TRP A 36 -22.36 13.33 13.69
CA TRP A 36 -21.52 14.09 12.76
C TRP A 36 -21.56 15.61 13.01
N ASN A 37 -22.72 16.17 13.37
CA ASN A 37 -22.85 17.60 13.67
C ASN A 37 -22.10 18.03 14.94
N TYR A 38 -21.85 17.09 15.86
CA TYR A 38 -20.97 17.31 17.01
C TYR A 38 -19.50 17.15 16.60
N ARG A 39 -19.18 16.10 15.84
CA ARG A 39 -17.80 15.72 15.51
C ARG A 39 -17.14 16.67 14.51
N LEU A 40 -17.86 17.09 13.47
CA LEU A 40 -17.31 17.90 12.38
C LEU A 40 -16.69 19.23 12.86
N PRO A 41 -17.37 20.07 13.67
CA PRO A 41 -16.77 21.30 14.18
C PRO A 41 -15.45 21.07 14.94
N ASN A 42 -15.38 20.01 15.74
CA ASN A 42 -14.18 19.67 16.51
C ASN A 42 -13.04 19.20 15.59
N ILE A 43 -13.34 18.34 14.60
CA ILE A 43 -12.35 17.90 13.60
C ILE A 43 -11.80 19.09 12.82
N LEU A 44 -12.67 20.00 12.38
CA LEU A 44 -12.25 21.22 11.66
C LEU A 44 -11.42 22.14 12.55
N GLN A 45 -11.81 22.31 13.82
CA GLN A 45 -11.06 23.10 14.79
C GLN A 45 -9.66 22.53 15.03
N GLU A 46 -9.54 21.20 15.12
CA GLU A 46 -8.25 20.52 15.29
C GLU A 46 -7.34 20.71 14.07
N ILE A 47 -7.87 20.53 12.86
CA ILE A 47 -7.13 20.77 11.61
C ILE A 47 -6.70 22.24 11.52
N GLN A 48 -7.59 23.18 11.85
CA GLN A 48 -7.29 24.61 11.84
C GLN A 48 -6.24 24.99 12.88
N HIS A 49 -6.28 24.38 14.08
CA HIS A 49 -5.33 24.65 15.15
C HIS A 49 -3.90 24.28 14.75
N TRP A 50 -3.71 23.12 14.14
CA TRP A 50 -2.39 22.63 13.74
C TRP A 50 -1.88 23.21 12.42
N ASP A 51 -2.78 23.72 11.59
CA ASP A 51 -2.52 24.40 10.31
C ASP A 51 -1.54 23.62 9.40
N PRO A 52 -1.87 22.37 9.00
CA PRO A 52 -0.99 21.58 8.15
C PRO A 52 -0.86 22.16 6.73
N ASP A 53 0.27 21.93 6.07
CA ASP A 53 0.45 22.30 4.66
C ASP A 53 0.00 21.18 3.71
N VAL A 54 0.03 19.92 4.20
CA VAL A 54 -0.50 18.73 3.53
C VAL A 54 -1.33 17.93 4.53
N LEU A 55 -2.54 17.52 4.12
CA LEU A 55 -3.51 16.79 4.93
C LEU A 55 -3.91 15.50 4.22
N CYS A 56 -3.63 14.36 4.84
CA CYS A 56 -3.95 13.02 4.36
C CYS A 56 -5.05 12.42 5.24
N LEU A 57 -6.29 12.38 4.73
CA LEU A 57 -7.44 11.89 5.48
C LEU A 57 -7.87 10.49 5.05
N GLN A 58 -8.33 9.69 6.01
CA GLN A 58 -8.98 8.40 5.80
C GLN A 58 -10.40 8.42 6.40
N GLU A 59 -11.25 7.50 5.94
CA GLU A 59 -12.68 7.45 6.30
C GLU A 59 -13.44 8.77 6.05
N VAL A 60 -13.09 9.43 4.95
CA VAL A 60 -13.80 10.62 4.51
C VAL A 60 -15.08 10.18 3.81
N GLN A 61 -16.24 10.43 4.41
CA GLN A 61 -17.54 10.08 3.83
C GLN A 61 -17.89 11.00 2.65
N GLU A 62 -18.44 10.44 1.56
CA GLU A 62 -18.62 11.11 0.28
C GLU A 62 -19.57 12.33 0.32
N ASN A 63 -20.75 12.19 0.93
CA ASN A 63 -21.68 13.33 1.04
C ASN A 63 -21.09 14.43 1.93
N HIS A 64 -20.54 14.08 3.09
CA HIS A 64 -19.88 15.03 4.00
C HIS A 64 -18.68 15.71 3.34
N TYR A 65 -17.96 15.01 2.46
CA TYR A 65 -16.86 15.60 1.70
C TYR A 65 -17.34 16.73 0.80
N TRP A 66 -18.31 16.45 -0.08
CA TRP A 66 -18.76 17.42 -1.07
C TRP A 66 -19.58 18.56 -0.47
N GLU A 67 -20.35 18.29 0.58
CA GLU A 67 -21.27 19.26 1.16
C GLU A 67 -20.61 20.16 2.20
N GLN A 68 -19.62 19.66 2.94
CA GLN A 68 -19.09 20.34 4.13
C GLN A 68 -17.56 20.43 4.16
N LEU A 69 -16.82 19.33 3.95
CA LEU A 69 -15.37 19.31 4.12
C LEU A 69 -14.63 20.04 2.99
N GLU A 70 -14.88 19.71 1.72
CA GLU A 70 -14.18 20.33 0.58
C GLU A 70 -14.40 21.84 0.51
N PRO A 71 -15.63 22.37 0.64
CA PRO A 71 -15.84 23.81 0.66
C PRO A 71 -15.09 24.49 1.81
N THR A 72 -15.07 23.87 2.99
CA THR A 72 -14.37 24.40 4.17
C THR A 72 -12.86 24.37 3.97
N PHE A 73 -12.30 23.26 3.51
CA PHE A 73 -10.86 23.15 3.23
C PHE A 73 -10.41 24.12 2.14
N ARG A 74 -11.25 24.37 1.12
CA ARG A 74 -10.98 25.39 0.11
C ARG A 74 -10.92 26.79 0.73
N MET A 75 -11.82 27.13 1.64
CA MET A 75 -11.76 28.40 2.40
C MET A 75 -10.51 28.49 3.29
N MET A 76 -10.03 27.36 3.81
CA MET A 76 -8.76 27.26 4.56
C MET A 76 -7.51 27.30 3.66
N GLY A 77 -7.66 27.43 2.34
CA GLY A 77 -6.57 27.54 1.39
C GLY A 77 -6.03 26.21 0.85
N PHE A 78 -6.75 25.10 1.04
CA PHE A 78 -6.38 23.82 0.46
C PHE A 78 -6.93 23.64 -0.96
N ALA A 79 -6.17 22.95 -1.79
CA ALA A 79 -6.68 22.20 -2.93
C ALA A 79 -6.79 20.72 -2.52
N CYS A 80 -7.95 20.09 -2.76
CA CYS A 80 -8.25 18.76 -2.27
C CYS A 80 -8.56 17.76 -3.39
N PHE A 81 -8.04 16.54 -3.22
CA PHE A 81 -8.29 15.41 -4.12
C PHE A 81 -8.87 14.26 -3.30
N TYR A 82 -10.00 13.73 -3.74
CA TYR A 82 -10.73 12.68 -3.04
C TYR A 82 -10.86 11.44 -3.91
N LYS A 83 -10.66 10.27 -3.28
CA LYS A 83 -10.92 8.96 -3.87
C LYS A 83 -11.82 8.17 -2.95
N ARG A 84 -13.10 8.06 -3.30
CA ARG A 84 -14.02 7.12 -2.66
C ARG A 84 -13.57 5.68 -2.89
N ARG A 85 -13.78 4.83 -1.88
CA ARG A 85 -13.70 3.38 -2.01
C ARG A 85 -14.64 2.86 -3.08
N THR A 86 -14.29 1.75 -3.71
CA THR A 86 -15.12 1.18 -4.77
C THR A 86 -16.38 0.49 -4.23
N GLY A 87 -17.22 -0.01 -5.13
CA GLY A 87 -18.41 -0.76 -4.75
C GLY A 87 -19.43 0.11 -3.99
N ARG A 88 -20.00 -0.45 -2.93
CA ARG A 88 -21.07 0.16 -2.11
C ARG A 88 -20.54 0.94 -0.90
N LYS A 89 -19.24 1.18 -0.81
CA LYS A 89 -18.63 1.93 0.29
C LYS A 89 -18.80 3.43 0.07
N THR A 90 -19.17 4.15 1.13
CA THR A 90 -19.49 5.58 1.10
C THR A 90 -18.33 6.45 1.57
N ASP A 91 -17.27 5.84 2.10
CA ASP A 91 -16.05 6.46 2.60
C ASP A 91 -14.87 6.35 1.61
N GLY A 92 -13.83 7.15 1.82
CA GLY A 92 -12.63 7.18 0.99
C GLY A 92 -11.43 7.86 1.64
N CYS A 93 -10.43 8.13 0.81
CA CYS A 93 -9.24 8.88 1.19
C CYS A 93 -9.23 10.25 0.51
N ALA A 94 -8.77 11.27 1.23
CA ALA A 94 -8.49 12.58 0.65
C ALA A 94 -7.02 12.98 0.87
N VAL A 95 -6.45 13.69 -0.10
CA VAL A 95 -5.18 14.40 0.05
C VAL A 95 -5.42 15.84 -0.32
N CYS A 96 -5.20 16.73 0.64
CA CYS A 96 -5.32 18.17 0.48
C CYS A 96 -3.95 18.81 0.69
N TYR A 97 -3.62 19.86 -0.06
CA TYR A 97 -2.40 20.63 0.13
C TYR A 97 -2.67 22.14 0.00
N LYS A 98 -1.91 22.97 0.71
CA LYS A 98 -2.02 24.42 0.60
C LYS A 98 -1.50 24.89 -0.76
N HIS A 99 -2.36 25.53 -1.54
CA HIS A 99 -2.00 26.05 -2.87
C HIS A 99 -0.96 27.18 -2.81
N SER A 100 -0.77 27.81 -1.64
CA SER A 100 0.29 28.78 -1.38
C SER A 100 1.68 28.15 -1.17
N LYS A 101 1.76 26.83 -0.95
CA LYS A 101 2.99 26.09 -0.64
C LYS A 101 3.37 25.11 -1.73
N PHE A 102 2.39 24.55 -2.43
CA PHE A 102 2.60 23.52 -3.44
C PHE A 102 1.75 23.75 -4.69
N GLN A 103 2.28 23.30 -5.82
CA GLN A 103 1.56 23.14 -7.07
C GLN A 103 1.45 21.65 -7.41
N LEU A 104 0.28 21.20 -7.88
CA LEU A 104 0.11 19.82 -8.33
C LEU A 104 0.84 19.60 -9.66
N ILE A 105 1.64 18.53 -9.74
CA ILE A 105 2.20 17.99 -10.99
C ILE A 105 1.31 16.88 -11.52
N SER A 106 0.98 15.90 -10.67
CA SER A 106 0.14 14.76 -11.04
C SER A 106 -0.64 14.20 -9.86
N VAL A 107 -1.78 13.59 -10.16
CA VAL A 107 -2.62 12.85 -9.22
C VAL A 107 -2.86 11.46 -9.78
N SER A 108 -2.79 10.45 -8.93
CA SER A 108 -3.07 9.07 -9.30
C SER A 108 -3.92 8.37 -8.25
N PRO A 109 -5.22 8.19 -8.52
CA PRO A 109 -6.08 7.37 -7.67
C PRO A 109 -5.81 5.88 -7.91
N ILE A 110 -5.81 5.10 -6.83
CA ILE A 110 -5.59 3.66 -6.87
C ILE A 110 -6.83 2.94 -6.39
N GLU A 111 -7.36 2.06 -7.23
CA GLU A 111 -8.33 1.06 -6.83
C GLU A 111 -7.62 -0.26 -6.61
N TYR A 112 -7.72 -0.80 -5.39
CA TYR A 112 -7.14 -2.11 -5.11
C TYR A 112 -8.03 -3.24 -5.59
N PHE A 113 -9.34 -3.03 -5.68
CA PHE A 113 -10.25 -4.02 -6.26
C PHE A 113 -9.89 -4.29 -7.72
N ARG A 114 -9.64 -5.55 -8.06
CA ARG A 114 -9.35 -6.01 -9.43
C ARG A 114 -10.35 -7.10 -9.79
N PRO A 115 -11.33 -6.81 -10.69
CA PRO A 115 -12.28 -7.80 -11.15
C PRO A 115 -11.58 -9.08 -11.64
N GLY A 116 -12.03 -10.23 -11.15
CA GLY A 116 -11.47 -11.54 -11.51
C GLY A 116 -10.20 -11.95 -10.76
N LEU A 117 -9.70 -11.15 -9.80
CA LEU A 117 -8.58 -11.53 -8.94
C LEU A 117 -9.02 -11.74 -7.48
N ASP A 118 -9.05 -13.00 -7.03
CA ASP A 118 -9.54 -13.37 -5.68
C ASP A 118 -8.77 -12.73 -4.52
N ILE A 119 -7.48 -12.44 -4.70
CA ILE A 119 -6.65 -11.78 -3.68
C ILE A 119 -6.97 -10.29 -3.54
N LEU A 120 -7.49 -9.66 -4.59
CA LEU A 120 -7.74 -8.21 -4.65
C LEU A 120 -9.23 -7.97 -4.88
N ASN A 121 -10.04 -8.52 -4.00
CA ASN A 121 -11.50 -8.47 -4.02
C ASN A 121 -12.08 -7.57 -2.91
N ARG A 122 -11.35 -6.51 -2.56
CA ARG A 122 -11.73 -5.56 -1.50
C ARG A 122 -11.67 -4.14 -2.01
N ASP A 123 -12.65 -3.35 -1.62
CA ASP A 123 -12.90 -2.00 -2.14
C ASP A 123 -12.01 -0.89 -1.56
N ASN A 124 -10.94 -1.24 -0.85
CA ASN A 124 -9.98 -0.26 -0.35
C ASN A 124 -9.31 0.49 -1.51
N VAL A 125 -8.83 1.69 -1.23
CA VAL A 125 -8.24 2.60 -2.22
C VAL A 125 -7.00 3.29 -1.67
N GLY A 126 -6.20 3.85 -2.57
CA GLY A 126 -5.12 4.77 -2.25
C GLY A 126 -5.15 5.98 -3.18
N LEU A 127 -4.35 6.99 -2.85
CA LEU A 127 -4.22 8.21 -3.63
C LEU A 127 -2.78 8.70 -3.55
N VAL A 128 -2.15 8.96 -4.69
CA VAL A 128 -0.77 9.44 -4.78
C VAL A 128 -0.73 10.75 -5.54
N LEU A 129 -0.14 11.78 -4.95
CA LEU A 129 0.07 13.09 -5.56
C LEU A 129 1.56 13.35 -5.72
N LEU A 130 1.94 13.98 -6.82
CA LEU A 130 3.25 14.57 -6.99
C LEU A 130 3.10 16.09 -6.93
N LEU A 131 3.77 16.71 -5.95
CA LEU A 131 3.64 18.11 -5.62
C LEU A 131 4.96 18.84 -5.85
N GLN A 132 4.93 19.98 -6.54
CA GLN A 132 6.07 20.88 -6.67
C GLN A 132 6.01 21.92 -5.53
N PRO A 133 7.01 21.99 -4.65
CA PRO A 133 7.13 23.09 -3.69
C PRO A 133 7.24 24.45 -4.40
N LEU A 134 6.50 25.45 -3.89
CA LEU A 134 6.54 26.83 -4.34
C LEU A 134 7.59 27.60 -3.53
N LEU A 135 8.58 28.15 -4.21
CA LEU A 135 9.61 28.98 -3.61
C LEU A 135 9.23 30.48 -3.67
N PRO A 136 9.77 31.32 -2.77
CA PRO A 136 9.64 32.76 -2.87
C PRO A 136 10.15 33.31 -4.21
N GLU A 137 9.60 34.45 -4.63
CA GLU A 137 9.98 35.12 -5.89
C GLU A 137 11.50 35.36 -5.96
N GLY A 138 12.11 34.93 -7.07
CA GLY A 138 13.55 35.08 -7.33
C GLY A 138 14.38 33.78 -7.24
N LEU A 139 13.83 32.67 -6.73
CA LEU A 139 14.47 31.35 -6.77
C LEU A 139 13.84 30.45 -7.85
N ASP A 140 14.66 29.68 -8.56
CA ASP A 140 14.18 28.74 -9.57
C ASP A 140 13.47 27.55 -8.87
N LEU A 141 12.25 27.21 -9.31
CA LEU A 141 11.49 26.05 -8.79
C LEU A 141 12.27 24.74 -8.92
N LYS A 142 13.22 24.64 -9.87
CA LYS A 142 14.12 23.48 -10.01
C LYS A 142 15.09 23.31 -8.83
N MET A 143 15.23 24.31 -7.96
CA MET A 143 16.10 24.23 -6.79
C MET A 143 15.56 23.28 -5.72
N VAL A 144 14.26 22.94 -5.75
CA VAL A 144 13.65 21.98 -4.83
C VAL A 144 12.99 20.85 -5.61
N SER A 145 13.30 19.62 -5.21
CA SER A 145 12.71 18.43 -5.81
C SER A 145 11.20 18.35 -5.54
N PRO A 146 10.41 17.81 -6.48
CA PRO A 146 9.03 17.42 -6.20
C PRO A 146 8.92 16.49 -4.99
N LEU A 147 7.79 16.57 -4.29
CA LEU A 147 7.42 15.73 -3.16
C LEU A 147 6.30 14.77 -3.59
N CYS A 148 6.52 13.46 -3.45
CA CYS A 148 5.50 12.45 -3.66
C CYS A 148 4.76 12.19 -2.34
N VAL A 149 3.45 12.45 -2.29
CA VAL A 149 2.60 12.22 -1.13
C VAL A 149 1.60 11.12 -1.45
N ALA A 150 1.66 10.02 -0.69
CA ALA A 150 0.75 8.90 -0.79
C ALA A 150 -0.14 8.81 0.45
N ASN A 151 -1.40 8.45 0.24
CA ASN A 151 -2.37 8.20 1.29
C ASN A 151 -3.16 6.92 1.00
N THR A 152 -3.45 6.11 2.03
CA THR A 152 -4.22 4.87 1.89
C THR A 152 -4.99 4.52 3.16
N HIS A 153 -6.03 3.70 3.01
CA HIS A 153 -6.66 2.97 4.10
C HIS A 153 -6.70 1.49 3.73
N VAL A 154 -5.75 0.71 4.29
CA VAL A 154 -5.56 -0.72 4.02
C VAL A 154 -6.68 -1.54 4.67
N LEU A 155 -7.00 -2.72 4.12
CA LEU A 155 -8.02 -3.62 4.65
C LEU A 155 -7.91 -3.85 6.16
N TYR A 156 -9.00 -3.66 6.90
CA TYR A 156 -9.10 -3.95 8.33
C TYR A 156 -8.87 -5.43 8.69
N ASN A 157 -9.56 -6.36 8.00
CA ASN A 157 -9.67 -7.77 8.39
C ASN A 157 -8.31 -8.40 8.80
N PRO A 158 -8.13 -8.79 10.07
CA PRO A 158 -6.84 -9.20 10.61
C PRO A 158 -6.34 -10.53 10.02
N ARG A 159 -7.23 -11.36 9.48
CA ARG A 159 -6.88 -12.68 8.92
C ARG A 159 -6.42 -12.64 7.46
N ARG A 160 -6.57 -11.49 6.79
CA ARG A 160 -6.35 -11.34 5.35
C ARG A 160 -5.06 -10.57 5.02
N GLY A 161 -3.96 -10.96 5.65
CA GLY A 161 -2.64 -10.40 5.36
C GLY A 161 -2.18 -10.59 3.92
N ASP A 162 -2.67 -11.62 3.22
CA ASP A 162 -2.51 -11.79 1.78
C ASP A 162 -2.99 -10.56 1.00
N VAL A 163 -4.19 -10.06 1.35
CA VAL A 163 -4.79 -8.88 0.72
C VAL A 163 -4.02 -7.62 1.11
N LYS A 164 -3.66 -7.46 2.40
CA LYS A 164 -2.92 -6.28 2.87
C LYS A 164 -1.57 -6.12 2.15
N LEU A 165 -0.82 -7.23 1.99
CA LEU A 165 0.44 -7.21 1.24
C LEU A 165 0.23 -6.89 -0.25
N ALA A 166 -0.82 -7.44 -0.88
CA ALA A 166 -1.13 -7.13 -2.28
C ALA A 166 -1.57 -5.67 -2.49
N GLN A 167 -2.35 -5.11 -1.56
CA GLN A 167 -2.74 -3.69 -1.55
C GLN A 167 -1.51 -2.79 -1.41
N MET A 168 -0.63 -3.11 -0.46
CA MET A 168 0.62 -2.37 -0.25
C MET A 168 1.55 -2.48 -1.46
N ALA A 169 1.66 -3.65 -2.10
CA ALA A 169 2.46 -3.81 -3.31
C ALA A 169 1.95 -2.94 -4.47
N LEU A 170 0.63 -2.82 -4.64
CA LEU A 170 0.04 -1.91 -5.64
C LEU A 170 0.33 -0.43 -5.32
N LEU A 171 0.22 -0.04 -4.05
CA LEU A 171 0.53 1.32 -3.61
C LEU A 171 2.00 1.66 -3.87
N LEU A 172 2.91 0.76 -3.48
CA LEU A 172 4.36 0.92 -3.69
C LEU A 172 4.73 0.93 -5.18
N ALA A 173 4.04 0.15 -6.03
CA ALA A 173 4.22 0.19 -7.48
C ALA A 173 3.77 1.52 -8.10
N GLU A 174 2.70 2.11 -7.58
CA GLU A 174 2.25 3.43 -8.00
C GLU A 174 3.20 4.53 -7.53
N ILE A 175 3.70 4.45 -6.29
CA ILE A 175 4.74 5.35 -5.78
C ILE A 175 6.02 5.21 -6.61
N ASP A 176 6.48 3.99 -6.94
CA ASP A 176 7.64 3.77 -7.82
C ASP A 176 7.42 4.44 -9.18
N LYS A 177 6.25 4.26 -9.80
CA LYS A 177 5.94 4.89 -11.10
C LYS A 177 5.99 6.42 -11.05
N ILE A 178 5.51 7.03 -9.96
CA ILE A 178 5.35 8.49 -9.85
C ILE A 178 6.59 9.18 -9.32
N ALA A 179 7.27 8.59 -8.33
CA ALA A 179 8.40 9.21 -7.66
C ALA A 179 9.74 8.95 -8.35
N LYS A 180 9.82 7.95 -9.24
CA LYS A 180 11.10 7.58 -9.87
C LYS A 180 11.52 8.59 -10.94
N THR A 181 12.75 9.04 -10.80
CA THR A 181 13.43 9.99 -11.69
C THR A 181 14.04 9.28 -12.90
N THR A 182 14.41 10.06 -13.92
CA THR A 182 15.09 9.57 -15.13
C THR A 182 16.47 8.95 -14.82
N GLU A 183 17.10 9.38 -13.74
CA GLU A 183 18.39 8.90 -13.26
C GLU A 183 18.26 7.59 -12.44
N GLY A 184 17.03 7.12 -12.20
CA GLY A 184 16.75 5.92 -11.41
C GLY A 184 16.71 6.13 -9.90
N SER A 185 16.91 7.38 -9.43
CA SER A 185 16.66 7.79 -8.04
C SER A 185 15.16 8.06 -7.81
N TYR A 186 14.75 8.34 -6.57
CA TYR A 186 13.38 8.72 -6.25
C TYR A 186 13.31 10.13 -5.69
N TYR A 187 12.29 10.88 -6.11
CA TYR A 187 11.83 12.06 -5.39
C TYR A 187 11.48 11.69 -3.93
N PRO A 188 11.65 12.61 -2.97
CA PRO A 188 11.22 12.40 -1.60
C PRO A 188 9.76 11.93 -1.51
N VAL A 189 9.50 10.90 -0.72
CA VAL A 189 8.19 10.29 -0.53
C VAL A 189 7.74 10.52 0.90
N ILE A 190 6.46 10.88 1.06
CA ILE A 190 5.72 10.77 2.32
C ILE A 190 4.55 9.82 2.09
N LEU A 191 4.48 8.75 2.87
CA LEU A 191 3.40 7.76 2.83
C LEU A 191 2.63 7.82 4.15
N CYS A 192 1.41 8.34 4.07
CA CYS A 192 0.44 8.43 5.14
C CYS A 192 -0.61 7.32 5.04
N GLY A 193 -1.27 7.01 6.15
CA GLY A 193 -2.49 6.22 6.13
C GLY A 193 -2.70 5.34 7.35
N ASP A 194 -3.92 4.82 7.43
CA ASP A 194 -4.30 3.72 8.30
C ASP A 194 -3.93 2.41 7.60
N LEU A 195 -2.92 1.73 8.15
CA LEU A 195 -2.42 0.47 7.61
C LEU A 195 -3.11 -0.75 8.22
N ASN A 196 -3.97 -0.56 9.23
CA ASN A 196 -4.57 -1.62 10.01
C ASN A 196 -3.54 -2.69 10.42
N SER A 197 -2.35 -2.25 10.81
CA SER A 197 -1.20 -3.12 11.11
C SER A 197 -0.35 -2.48 12.19
N VAL A 198 0.03 -3.25 13.20
CA VAL A 198 0.75 -2.74 14.38
C VAL A 198 2.25 -2.58 14.11
N PRO A 199 2.96 -1.78 14.93
CA PRO A 199 4.41 -1.65 14.83
C PRO A 199 5.11 -3.02 14.89
N ASP A 200 6.23 -3.14 14.18
CA ASP A 200 7.01 -4.39 14.08
C ASP A 200 6.29 -5.62 13.47
N SER A 201 5.06 -5.45 12.99
CA SER A 201 4.38 -6.44 12.16
C SER A 201 5.16 -6.72 10.86
N PRO A 202 4.98 -7.89 10.23
CA PRO A 202 5.56 -8.19 8.92
C PRO A 202 5.25 -7.13 7.85
N LEU A 203 4.03 -6.57 7.80
CA LEU A 203 3.69 -5.49 6.87
C LEU A 203 4.49 -4.21 7.16
N TYR A 204 4.56 -3.80 8.44
CA TYR A 204 5.36 -2.65 8.86
C TYR A 204 6.85 -2.83 8.48
N LYS A 205 7.40 -4.01 8.77
CA LYS A 205 8.80 -4.36 8.43
C LYS A 205 9.03 -4.41 6.93
N PHE A 206 8.06 -4.84 6.15
CA PHE A 206 8.15 -4.81 4.69
C PHE A 206 8.36 -3.38 4.17
N ILE A 207 7.49 -2.45 4.57
CA ILE A 207 7.56 -1.02 4.18
C ILE A 207 8.88 -0.38 4.63
N ARG A 208 9.29 -0.67 5.87
CA ARG A 208 10.49 -0.07 6.47
C ARG A 208 11.80 -0.68 5.95
N ASN A 209 11.85 -1.98 5.71
CA ASN A 209 13.09 -2.67 5.37
C ASN A 209 13.26 -2.90 3.87
N GLY A 210 12.22 -2.68 3.05
CA GLY A 210 12.26 -2.87 1.60
C GLY A 210 12.17 -4.32 1.15
N GLN A 211 12.00 -5.29 2.05
CA GLN A 211 11.92 -6.71 1.73
C GLN A 211 11.13 -7.49 2.78
N LEU A 212 10.38 -8.50 2.33
CA LEU A 212 9.71 -9.48 3.18
C LEU A 212 9.74 -10.88 2.55
N SER A 213 10.24 -11.86 3.29
CA SER A 213 10.00 -13.27 3.00
C SER A 213 8.68 -13.70 3.64
N TYR A 214 7.73 -14.15 2.81
CA TYR A 214 6.36 -14.45 3.24
C TYR A 214 5.99 -15.92 3.11
N HIS A 215 6.77 -16.74 2.39
CA HIS A 215 6.41 -18.13 2.14
C HIS A 215 6.20 -18.92 3.44
N GLY A 216 5.05 -19.56 3.58
CA GLY A 216 4.69 -20.33 4.76
C GLY A 216 4.25 -19.49 5.97
N MET A 217 4.32 -18.15 5.89
CA MET A 217 3.84 -17.27 6.95
C MET A 217 2.32 -17.38 7.09
N PRO A 218 1.76 -17.50 8.30
CA PRO A 218 0.32 -17.38 8.52
C PRO A 218 -0.19 -16.00 8.09
N ALA A 219 -1.26 -15.95 7.29
CA ALA A 219 -1.80 -14.70 6.76
C ALA A 219 -2.23 -13.73 7.87
N TRP A 220 -2.71 -14.21 9.01
CA TRP A 220 -3.10 -13.37 10.14
C TRP A 220 -1.91 -12.69 10.84
N LYS A 221 -0.70 -13.26 10.74
CA LYS A 221 0.51 -12.72 11.37
C LYS A 221 0.98 -11.42 10.71
N VAL A 222 0.58 -11.17 9.45
CA VAL A 222 1.07 -10.07 8.63
C VAL A 222 0.83 -8.70 9.24
N SER A 223 -0.35 -8.46 9.80
CA SER A 223 -0.71 -7.16 10.39
C SER A 223 -0.41 -7.10 11.88
N GLY A 224 -0.36 -8.24 12.58
CA GLY A 224 -0.15 -8.30 14.02
C GLY A 224 -1.28 -7.72 14.87
N GLN A 225 -2.46 -7.46 14.29
CA GLN A 225 -3.62 -6.92 15.02
C GLN A 225 -4.14 -7.87 16.11
N GLU A 226 -4.21 -9.17 15.80
CA GLU A 226 -4.73 -10.20 16.69
C GLU A 226 -3.86 -11.46 16.61
N ASP A 227 -3.73 -12.17 17.73
CA ASP A 227 -3.04 -13.45 17.77
C ASP A 227 -4.01 -14.62 17.52
N PHE A 228 -3.84 -15.28 16.36
CA PHE A 228 -4.57 -16.50 16.00
C PHE A 228 -3.68 -17.75 16.03
N SER A 229 -2.61 -17.74 16.82
CA SER A 229 -1.66 -18.85 16.98
C SER A 229 -2.32 -20.18 17.38
N GLN A 230 -3.44 -20.12 18.09
CA GLN A 230 -4.18 -21.31 18.56
C GLN A 230 -4.96 -22.04 17.44
N GLN A 231 -5.07 -21.48 16.23
CA GLN A 231 -5.76 -22.15 15.12
C GLN A 231 -4.96 -23.35 14.61
N LEU A 232 -5.62 -24.53 14.55
CA LEU A 232 -5.01 -25.79 14.11
C LEU A 232 -4.51 -25.75 12.65
N HIS A 233 -5.19 -25.01 11.77
CA HIS A 233 -4.89 -24.96 10.33
C HIS A 233 -4.89 -23.51 9.81
N PRO A 234 -3.85 -22.71 10.12
CA PRO A 234 -3.80 -21.33 9.68
C PRO A 234 -3.61 -21.26 8.15
N ARG A 235 -4.31 -20.34 7.49
CA ARG A 235 -4.07 -20.02 6.08
C ARG A 235 -2.65 -19.49 5.92
N LYS A 236 -1.79 -20.24 5.23
CA LYS A 236 -0.40 -19.84 4.96
C LYS A 236 -0.31 -19.09 3.63
N LEU A 237 0.58 -18.12 3.56
CA LEU A 237 0.91 -17.43 2.32
C LEU A 237 1.79 -18.33 1.45
N LEU A 238 1.43 -18.46 0.18
CA LEU A 238 2.14 -19.29 -0.80
C LEU A 238 2.68 -18.42 -1.92
N ALA A 239 3.79 -18.86 -2.52
CA ALA A 239 4.38 -18.18 -3.66
C ALA A 239 3.76 -18.71 -4.96
N PRO A 240 3.43 -17.84 -5.94
CA PRO A 240 3.48 -16.39 -5.86
C PRO A 240 2.28 -15.80 -5.10
N LEU A 241 2.47 -14.65 -4.44
CA LEU A 241 1.43 -14.03 -3.62
C LEU A 241 0.22 -13.57 -4.45
N TRP A 242 0.45 -12.98 -5.62
CA TRP A 242 -0.58 -12.58 -6.59
C TRP A 242 -0.29 -13.14 -7.97
N PRO A 243 -1.28 -13.34 -8.86
CA PRO A 243 -1.05 -13.86 -10.21
C PRO A 243 -0.33 -12.85 -11.13
N SER A 244 0.29 -13.33 -12.22
CA SER A 244 1.03 -12.47 -13.17
C SER A 244 0.13 -11.48 -13.89
N SER A 245 -1.16 -11.80 -14.01
CA SER A 245 -2.19 -10.92 -14.58
C SER A 245 -2.40 -9.62 -13.80
N LEU A 246 -1.89 -9.50 -12.55
CA LEU A 246 -1.92 -8.24 -11.82
C LEU A 246 -1.01 -7.16 -12.47
N GLY A 247 0.00 -7.57 -13.24
CA GLY A 247 0.94 -6.63 -13.87
C GLY A 247 1.92 -5.96 -12.89
N VAL A 248 2.07 -6.51 -11.68
CA VAL A 248 3.01 -6.05 -10.65
C VAL A 248 4.02 -7.16 -10.34
N THR A 249 5.30 -6.80 -10.36
CA THR A 249 6.43 -7.70 -10.05
C THR A 249 6.59 -7.89 -8.54
N ASP A 250 7.38 -8.89 -8.12
CA ASP A 250 7.72 -9.08 -6.71
C ASP A 250 8.53 -7.90 -6.12
N ASN A 251 9.10 -7.03 -6.97
CA ASN A 251 9.79 -5.80 -6.57
C ASN A 251 8.84 -4.61 -6.39
N CYS A 252 7.52 -4.86 -6.37
CA CYS A 252 6.49 -3.83 -6.28
C CYS A 252 6.67 -2.75 -7.35
N GLN A 253 6.86 -3.19 -8.60
CA GLN A 253 6.97 -2.33 -9.77
C GLN A 253 5.97 -2.82 -10.82
N TYR A 254 5.35 -1.89 -11.53
CA TYR A 254 4.58 -2.24 -12.71
C TYR A 254 5.48 -2.89 -13.74
N VAL A 255 4.97 -3.93 -14.38
CA VAL A 255 5.64 -4.57 -15.51
C VAL A 255 5.70 -3.57 -16.66
N SER A 256 6.90 -3.17 -17.07
CA SER A 256 7.11 -2.52 -18.36
C SER A 256 6.76 -3.51 -19.46
N LEU A 257 5.73 -3.22 -20.26
CA LEU A 257 5.44 -3.93 -21.50
C LEU A 257 6.58 -3.67 -22.50
N CYS A 258 7.72 -4.34 -22.33
CA CYS A 258 8.61 -4.54 -23.46
C CYS A 258 7.88 -5.48 -24.42
N PRO A 259 7.66 -5.12 -25.70
CA PRO A 259 7.30 -6.10 -26.71
C PRO A 259 8.38 -7.18 -26.61
N SER A 260 8.00 -8.40 -26.25
CA SER A 260 8.98 -9.47 -26.16
C SER A 260 9.74 -9.49 -27.49
N LYS A 261 11.06 -9.24 -27.45
CA LYS A 261 11.94 -9.70 -28.53
C LYS A 261 11.60 -11.19 -28.63
N LYS A 262 11.02 -11.59 -29.75
CA LYS A 262 10.62 -12.96 -30.06
C LYS A 262 11.81 -13.88 -29.79
N LEU A 263 11.92 -14.38 -28.57
CA LEU A 263 12.68 -15.57 -28.28
C LEU A 263 11.77 -16.67 -28.81
N ASP A 264 12.20 -17.25 -29.91
CA ASP A 264 11.57 -18.25 -30.76
C ASP A 264 11.22 -19.53 -29.97
N ARG A 265 10.34 -19.41 -28.98
CA ARG A 265 9.65 -20.53 -28.36
C ARG A 265 8.64 -20.99 -29.38
N ARG A 266 9.06 -21.92 -30.24
CA ARG A 266 8.17 -22.67 -31.13
C ARG A 266 7.05 -23.28 -30.30
N LYS A 267 5.89 -22.62 -30.30
CA LYS A 267 4.66 -23.14 -29.70
C LYS A 267 4.08 -24.11 -30.71
N TYR A 268 4.18 -25.39 -30.41
CA TYR A 268 3.53 -26.42 -31.18
C TYR A 268 2.06 -26.50 -30.76
N SER A 269 1.14 -26.37 -31.72
CA SER A 269 -0.28 -26.57 -31.43
C SER A 269 -0.52 -28.01 -30.96
N ARG A 270 -1.59 -28.22 -30.18
CA ARG A 270 -2.02 -29.57 -29.78
C ARG A 270 -2.13 -30.48 -31.02
N ASP A 271 -2.70 -29.97 -32.11
CA ASP A 271 -2.84 -30.72 -33.35
C ASP A 271 -1.49 -31.05 -34.01
N PHE A 272 -0.52 -30.14 -33.97
CA PHE A 272 0.85 -30.42 -34.44
C PHE A 272 1.52 -31.51 -33.59
N LEU A 273 1.41 -31.44 -32.26
CA LEU A 273 1.97 -32.47 -31.37
C LEU A 273 1.31 -33.84 -31.59
N LEU A 274 -0.01 -33.86 -31.83
CA LEU A 274 -0.75 -35.09 -32.16
C LEU A 274 -0.35 -35.70 -33.52
N GLN A 275 0.40 -34.99 -34.38
CA GLN A 275 0.98 -35.58 -35.59
C GLN A 275 2.13 -36.54 -35.28
N PHE A 276 2.84 -36.35 -34.17
CA PHE A 276 3.92 -37.25 -33.73
C PHE A 276 3.40 -38.49 -33.00
N HIS A 277 2.15 -38.46 -32.52
CA HIS A 277 1.48 -39.67 -32.06
C HIS A 277 1.38 -40.67 -33.22
N PHE A 278 1.94 -41.87 -33.03
CA PHE A 278 1.97 -42.97 -34.01
C PHE A 278 2.76 -42.68 -35.31
N CYS A 279 3.74 -41.78 -35.27
CA CYS A 279 4.73 -41.67 -36.35
C CYS A 279 5.67 -42.88 -36.32
N ASN A 280 6.31 -43.21 -37.45
CA ASN A 280 7.11 -44.44 -37.58
C ASN A 280 8.17 -44.56 -36.48
N VAL A 281 8.87 -43.46 -36.18
CA VAL A 281 9.88 -43.39 -35.11
C VAL A 281 9.28 -43.60 -33.72
N ALA A 282 8.10 -43.04 -33.45
CA ALA A 282 7.43 -43.21 -32.14
C ALA A 282 6.85 -44.63 -31.94
N CYS A 283 6.66 -45.38 -33.02
CA CYS A 283 6.21 -46.77 -32.99
C CYS A 283 7.37 -47.79 -33.00
N GLU A 284 8.62 -47.34 -33.08
CA GLU A 284 9.78 -48.24 -32.96
C GLU A 284 9.98 -48.66 -31.50
N ARG A 285 10.04 -49.97 -31.27
CA ARG A 285 10.30 -50.53 -29.94
C ARG A 285 11.76 -50.25 -29.55
N PRO A 286 12.01 -49.67 -28.36
CA PRO A 286 13.37 -49.52 -27.87
C PRO A 286 14.05 -50.89 -27.69
N PRO A 287 15.29 -51.08 -28.16
CA PRO A 287 15.96 -52.40 -28.17
C PRO A 287 16.24 -52.95 -26.77
N GLN A 288 16.21 -52.10 -25.74
CA GLN A 288 16.48 -52.45 -24.34
C GLN A 288 15.20 -52.81 -23.55
N LEU A 289 14.02 -52.69 -24.16
CA LEU A 289 12.76 -52.97 -23.49
C LEU A 289 12.58 -54.50 -23.36
N ILE A 290 12.36 -55.00 -22.14
CA ILE A 290 12.12 -56.43 -21.86
C ILE A 290 10.79 -56.86 -22.51
N LEU A 291 10.77 -58.03 -23.16
CA LEU A 291 9.56 -58.57 -23.80
C LEU A 291 8.66 -59.24 -22.76
N LEU A 292 7.55 -58.57 -22.48
CA LEU A 292 6.38 -59.09 -21.77
C LEU A 292 5.21 -59.12 -22.75
N GLU A 293 4.70 -60.32 -23.03
CA GLU A 293 3.61 -60.59 -23.97
C GLU A 293 2.30 -59.94 -23.49
N GLY A 294 1.61 -59.23 -24.38
CA GLY A 294 0.42 -58.43 -24.09
C GLY A 294 0.69 -57.10 -23.37
N VAL A 295 1.92 -56.81 -22.95
CA VAL A 295 2.25 -55.60 -22.16
C VAL A 295 3.22 -54.68 -22.89
N THR A 296 4.33 -55.21 -23.39
CA THR A 296 5.39 -54.40 -24.01
C THR A 296 5.45 -54.57 -25.53
N ASP A 297 4.79 -55.59 -26.06
CA ASP A 297 4.66 -55.92 -27.49
C ASP A 297 3.36 -55.38 -28.12
N ALA A 298 2.52 -54.71 -27.32
CA ALA A 298 1.30 -54.08 -27.79
C ALA A 298 1.60 -53.04 -28.88
N LYS A 299 1.09 -53.28 -30.09
CA LYS A 299 1.18 -52.32 -31.20
C LYS A 299 0.00 -51.35 -31.11
N PRO A 300 0.24 -50.04 -31.06
CA PRO A 300 -0.82 -49.08 -30.84
C PRO A 300 -1.58 -48.83 -32.16
N ASP A 301 -2.88 -49.14 -32.19
CA ASP A 301 -3.74 -49.00 -33.38
C ASP A 301 -4.06 -47.54 -33.72
N ARG A 302 -4.02 -47.18 -35.01
CA ARG A 302 -4.39 -45.84 -35.48
C ARG A 302 -5.92 -45.64 -35.43
N PRO A 303 -6.44 -44.63 -34.72
CA PRO A 303 -7.89 -44.38 -34.68
C PRO A 303 -8.42 -43.89 -36.04
N ALA A 304 -9.57 -44.43 -36.46
CA ALA A 304 -10.12 -44.35 -37.82
C ALA A 304 -10.66 -42.96 -38.28
N ARG A 305 -10.59 -41.91 -37.45
CA ARG A 305 -11.07 -40.55 -37.83
C ARG A 305 -10.20 -39.46 -37.21
N ARG A 306 -9.35 -38.81 -38.02
CA ARG A 306 -8.76 -37.50 -37.68
C ARG A 306 -9.70 -36.38 -38.16
N PRO A 307 -10.06 -35.39 -37.33
CA PRO A 307 -10.82 -34.22 -37.79
C PRO A 307 -9.99 -33.43 -38.81
N LYS A 308 -10.61 -33.04 -39.94
CA LYS A 308 -10.01 -32.10 -40.91
C LYS A 308 -10.08 -30.68 -40.33
N HIS A 309 -8.94 -29.99 -40.34
CA HIS A 309 -8.71 -28.55 -40.10
C HIS A 309 -9.88 -27.76 -39.49
N ALA A 310 -9.86 -27.59 -38.16
CA ALA A 310 -10.60 -26.51 -37.51
C ALA A 310 -9.75 -25.23 -37.52
N ALA A 311 -10.40 -24.11 -37.82
CA ALA A 311 -9.79 -22.79 -37.94
C ALA A 311 -9.02 -22.38 -36.68
N VAL A 312 -7.91 -21.66 -36.90
CA VAL A 312 -7.09 -21.04 -35.86
C VAL A 312 -7.95 -20.13 -35.00
N VAL A 313 -8.29 -20.57 -33.79
CA VAL A 313 -8.78 -19.68 -32.74
C VAL A 313 -7.56 -18.92 -32.25
N ASN A 314 -7.52 -17.60 -32.48
CA ASN A 314 -6.54 -16.72 -31.85
C ASN A 314 -6.81 -16.74 -30.34
N ASP A 315 -5.99 -17.50 -29.61
CA ASP A 315 -5.89 -17.42 -28.16
C ASP A 315 -5.43 -16.00 -27.79
N PRO A 316 -5.98 -15.35 -26.74
CA PRO A 316 -5.53 -14.03 -26.33
C PRO A 316 -4.04 -14.06 -25.99
N ASP A 317 -3.36 -12.94 -26.26
CA ASP A 317 -1.90 -12.77 -26.20
C ASP A 317 -1.21 -13.53 -25.06
N PRO A 318 -0.03 -14.13 -25.30
CA PRO A 318 0.73 -14.75 -24.23
C PRO A 318 1.05 -13.72 -23.14
N GLN A 319 0.48 -13.95 -21.96
CA GLN A 319 0.81 -13.20 -20.75
C GLN A 319 2.33 -13.22 -20.55
N PRO A 320 2.96 -12.04 -20.33
CA PRO A 320 4.40 -11.99 -20.19
C PRO A 320 4.84 -12.74 -18.93
N PHE A 321 5.71 -13.74 -19.12
CA PHE A 321 6.25 -14.57 -18.05
C PHE A 321 7.53 -13.92 -17.51
N PHE A 322 7.48 -13.47 -16.25
CA PHE A 322 8.64 -12.93 -15.55
C PHE A 322 9.12 -13.92 -14.49
N PRO A 323 10.45 -14.09 -14.30
CA PRO A 323 10.97 -14.91 -13.22
C PRO A 323 10.55 -14.32 -11.88
N ARG A 324 9.76 -15.08 -11.12
CA ARG A 324 9.30 -14.72 -9.79
C ARG A 324 10.23 -15.30 -8.74
N SER A 325 10.47 -14.54 -7.69
CA SER A 325 11.27 -14.99 -6.57
C SER A 325 10.46 -15.98 -5.72
N SER A 326 11.14 -16.95 -5.12
CA SER A 326 10.52 -18.01 -4.30
C SER A 326 10.03 -17.47 -2.96
N GLY A 327 8.97 -16.67 -2.96
CA GLY A 327 8.28 -16.25 -1.74
C GLY A 327 8.83 -15.01 -1.04
N VAL A 328 9.48 -14.12 -1.79
CA VAL A 328 9.98 -12.83 -1.30
C VAL A 328 9.31 -11.70 -2.09
N ILE A 329 8.98 -10.60 -1.43
CA ILE A 329 8.59 -9.33 -2.06
C ILE A 329 9.54 -8.23 -1.60
N GLN A 330 9.78 -7.24 -2.46
CA GLN A 330 10.74 -6.16 -2.26
C GLN A 330 10.22 -4.83 -2.81
N HIS A 331 10.82 -3.72 -2.42
CA HIS A 331 10.66 -2.41 -3.06
C HIS A 331 11.95 -1.58 -2.97
N GLY A 332 12.12 -0.64 -3.89
CA GLY A 332 13.32 0.22 -3.97
C GLY A 332 13.33 1.44 -3.04
N LEU A 333 12.22 1.75 -2.38
CA LEU A 333 12.10 2.93 -1.51
C LEU A 333 12.82 2.75 -0.18
N ASN A 334 13.44 3.83 0.32
CA ASN A 334 14.07 3.89 1.63
C ASN A 334 13.19 4.68 2.59
N LEU A 335 12.31 3.99 3.32
CA LEU A 335 11.30 4.62 4.19
C LEU A 335 11.59 4.36 5.66
N THR A 336 11.41 5.39 6.48
CA THR A 336 11.33 5.26 7.95
C THR A 336 10.06 5.90 8.48
N SER A 337 9.61 5.48 9.66
CA SER A 337 8.44 6.07 10.31
C SER A 337 8.84 7.33 11.08
N VAL A 338 7.98 8.36 11.04
CA VAL A 338 8.10 9.55 11.89
C VAL A 338 8.07 9.19 13.37
N TYR A 339 7.25 8.20 13.75
CA TYR A 339 7.02 7.79 15.12
C TYR A 339 7.92 6.63 15.53
N SER A 340 8.34 6.63 16.80
CA SER A 340 9.17 5.55 17.36
C SER A 340 8.32 4.38 17.87
N HIS A 341 7.01 4.58 18.00
CA HIS A 341 5.99 3.67 18.52
C HIS A 341 6.06 3.44 20.04
N PHE A 342 6.96 4.17 20.70
CA PHE A 342 7.17 4.12 22.13
C PHE A 342 7.50 5.52 22.66
N LEU A 343 6.88 5.87 23.79
CA LEU A 343 7.13 7.11 24.49
C LEU A 343 8.52 7.09 25.16
N PRO A 344 9.35 8.14 25.00
CA PRO A 344 10.74 8.17 25.48
C PRO A 344 10.90 7.92 26.98
N GLN A 345 9.98 8.46 27.79
CA GLN A 345 10.13 8.53 29.25
C GLN A 345 9.69 7.26 29.98
N ARG A 346 8.87 6.39 29.36
CA ARG A 346 8.24 5.24 30.04
C ARG A 346 8.28 3.92 29.26
N ARG A 347 8.85 3.90 28.05
CA ARG A 347 8.76 2.76 27.10
C ARG A 347 7.34 2.23 26.91
N ARG A 348 6.33 3.09 27.12
CA ARG A 348 4.94 2.75 26.87
C ARG A 348 4.67 2.85 25.37
N PRO A 349 3.86 1.94 24.80
CA PRO A 349 3.45 2.05 23.41
C PRO A 349 2.73 3.38 23.17
N GLU A 350 3.07 4.02 22.04
CA GLU A 350 2.22 5.06 21.46
C GLU A 350 0.96 4.38 20.91
N VAL A 351 -0.17 5.09 20.95
CA VAL A 351 -1.46 4.63 20.42
C VAL A 351 -1.98 5.65 19.43
N THR A 352 -2.58 5.18 18.34
CA THR A 352 -3.22 6.03 17.33
C THR A 352 -4.72 5.81 17.26
N THR A 353 -5.25 4.70 17.78
CA THR A 353 -6.70 4.41 17.81
C THR A 353 -7.12 3.68 19.08
N MET A 354 -8.34 3.93 19.58
CA MET A 354 -8.88 3.27 20.78
C MET A 354 -10.44 3.21 20.81
N PRO A 355 -11.09 2.56 19.83
CA PRO A 355 -12.55 2.46 19.80
C PRO A 355 -13.09 1.66 20.99
N MET A 356 -12.65 0.43 21.25
CA MET A 356 -13.23 -0.42 22.32
C MET A 356 -12.47 -0.36 23.66
N GLY A 357 -11.79 0.74 23.94
CA GLY A 357 -10.92 0.82 25.12
C GLY A 357 -9.66 -0.06 25.04
N LEU A 358 -9.32 -0.55 23.84
CA LEU A 358 -8.04 -1.22 23.54
C LEU A 358 -7.26 -0.35 22.55
N GLY A 359 -6.08 0.09 22.97
CA GLY A 359 -5.23 0.98 22.20
C GLY A 359 -4.35 0.23 21.22
N ALA A 360 -4.29 0.70 19.97
CA ALA A 360 -3.33 0.22 18.98
C ALA A 360 -2.71 1.39 18.20
N THR A 361 -1.51 1.17 17.66
CA THR A 361 -0.94 2.02 16.61
C THR A 361 -1.19 1.35 15.27
N VAL A 362 -1.96 1.98 14.40
CA VAL A 362 -2.24 1.51 13.03
C VAL A 362 -2.04 2.60 11.97
N ASP A 363 -1.90 3.85 12.41
CA ASP A 363 -1.67 5.01 11.57
C ASP A 363 -0.20 5.36 11.52
N TYR A 364 0.28 5.73 10.34
CA TYR A 364 1.69 6.04 10.14
C TYR A 364 1.87 7.23 9.21
N ILE A 365 2.93 8.00 9.48
CA ILE A 365 3.60 8.83 8.48
C ILE A 365 4.98 8.19 8.26
N PHE A 366 5.18 7.59 7.09
CA PHE A 366 6.48 7.17 6.61
C PHE A 366 7.07 8.26 5.71
N TYR A 367 8.39 8.41 5.74
CA TYR A 367 9.08 9.38 4.90
C TYR A 367 10.40 8.82 4.36
N SER A 368 10.84 9.35 3.21
CA SER A 368 12.13 9.02 2.62
C SER A 368 13.28 9.42 3.54
N ALA A 369 14.15 8.46 3.85
CA ALA A 369 15.34 8.66 4.67
C ALA A 369 16.51 7.84 4.13
N GLU A 370 17.75 8.25 4.43
CA GLU A 370 18.94 7.56 3.96
C GLU A 370 19.31 6.40 4.88
N PRO A 371 19.64 5.22 4.33
CA PRO A 371 20.08 4.09 5.13
C PRO A 371 21.48 4.34 5.69
N VAL A 372 21.69 4.02 6.96
CA VAL A 372 23.02 4.02 7.58
C VAL A 372 23.67 2.65 7.36
N GLU A 373 24.87 2.63 6.76
CA GLU A 373 25.63 1.40 6.57
C GLU A 373 26.06 0.83 7.93
N ASN A 374 25.39 -0.24 8.35
CA ASN A 374 25.84 -1.08 9.44
C ASN A 374 26.25 -2.44 8.86
N GLY A 375 27.47 -2.91 9.17
CA GLY A 375 28.03 -4.18 8.68
C GLY A 375 27.27 -5.46 9.07
N ASN A 376 26.11 -5.36 9.74
CA ASN A 376 25.27 -6.49 10.15
C ASN A 376 24.12 -6.72 9.16
N ARG A 377 24.27 -7.75 8.30
CA ARG A 377 23.29 -8.18 7.27
C ARG A 377 21.95 -8.76 7.82
N GLY A 378 21.68 -8.64 9.12
CA GLY A 378 20.46 -9.16 9.77
C GLY A 378 19.84 -8.25 10.83
N GLY A 379 20.34 -7.01 10.98
CA GLY A 379 19.87 -6.06 12.00
C GLY A 379 18.76 -5.11 11.50
N ARG A 380 18.13 -4.40 12.46
CA ARG A 380 17.20 -3.29 12.20
C ARG A 380 17.90 -2.25 11.30
N ARG A 381 17.40 -2.01 10.07
CA ARG A 381 17.94 -0.95 9.20
C ARG A 381 17.84 0.38 9.95
N LEU A 382 18.99 1.04 10.11
CA LEU A 382 19.07 2.37 10.68
C LEU A 382 18.94 3.38 9.55
N TYR A 383 18.27 4.48 9.85
CA TYR A 383 18.03 5.55 8.91
C TYR A 383 18.50 6.87 9.53
N GLN A 384 19.01 7.75 8.68
CA GLN A 384 19.29 9.15 8.97
C GLN A 384 18.55 10.01 7.96
N ASP A 385 18.35 11.28 8.29
CA ASP A 385 17.69 12.20 7.37
C ASP A 385 18.49 12.36 6.06
N GLY A 386 17.76 12.36 4.94
CA GLY A 386 18.30 12.58 3.61
C GLY A 386 17.99 14.00 3.12
N ALA A 387 17.58 14.11 1.86
CA ALA A 387 17.05 15.36 1.31
C ALA A 387 15.81 15.86 2.08
N LEU A 388 15.03 14.94 2.65
CA LEU A 388 13.90 15.24 3.51
C LEU A 388 14.31 15.05 4.98
N LYS A 389 14.16 16.11 5.78
CA LYS A 389 14.56 16.16 7.19
C LYS A 389 13.35 16.23 8.10
N LEU A 390 13.33 15.44 9.17
CA LEU A 390 12.27 15.49 10.18
C LEU A 390 12.64 16.55 11.22
N LEU A 391 11.90 17.67 11.23
CA LEU A 391 12.17 18.79 12.13
C LEU A 391 11.46 18.64 13.48
N GLY A 392 10.32 17.98 13.50
CA GLY A 392 9.54 17.74 14.71
C GLY A 392 8.29 16.91 14.44
N ARG A 393 7.68 16.42 15.52
CA ARG A 393 6.41 15.69 15.46
C ARG A 393 5.56 16.01 16.68
N LEU A 394 4.24 15.96 16.52
CA LEU A 394 3.31 15.99 17.64
C LEU A 394 3.40 14.65 18.38
N SER A 395 3.70 14.68 19.68
CA SER A 395 3.77 13.48 20.51
C SER A 395 2.40 12.81 20.62
N LEU A 396 2.36 11.48 20.45
CA LEU A 396 1.15 10.68 20.68
C LEU A 396 0.94 10.42 22.18
N LEU A 397 -0.23 9.85 22.48
CA LEU A 397 -0.63 9.45 23.83
C LEU A 397 -0.41 7.95 24.03
N SER A 398 -0.35 7.52 25.29
CA SER A 398 -0.39 6.10 25.65
C SER A 398 -1.83 5.67 25.94
N GLU A 399 -2.07 4.36 25.84
CA GLU A 399 -3.37 3.73 26.13
C GLU A 399 -3.94 4.15 27.49
N ASP A 400 -3.11 4.23 28.54
CA ASP A 400 -3.58 4.59 29.88
C ASP A 400 -4.07 6.04 29.98
N VAL A 401 -3.51 6.95 29.20
CA VAL A 401 -3.97 8.35 29.16
C VAL A 401 -5.33 8.43 28.46
N LEU A 402 -5.49 7.71 27.35
CA LEU A 402 -6.76 7.65 26.63
C LEU A 402 -7.84 6.93 27.46
N LEU A 403 -7.48 5.90 28.22
CA LEU A 403 -8.40 5.24 29.14
C LEU A 403 -8.92 6.18 30.23
N MET A 404 -8.07 7.07 30.76
CA MET A 404 -8.50 8.13 31.71
C MET A 404 -9.46 9.13 31.07
N ALA A 405 -9.41 9.31 29.75
CA ALA A 405 -10.34 10.12 28.96
C ALA A 405 -11.57 9.32 28.47
N ASN A 406 -11.79 8.10 29.00
CA ASN A 406 -12.86 7.19 28.60
C ASN A 406 -12.78 6.76 27.13
N GLY A 407 -11.57 6.52 26.60
CA GLY A 407 -11.36 6.00 25.24
C GLY A 407 -11.55 7.05 24.13
N LEU A 408 -11.73 6.57 22.90
CA LEU A 408 -12.02 7.39 21.72
C LEU A 408 -13.24 6.84 20.96
N PRO A 409 -14.05 7.67 20.28
CA PRO A 409 -14.09 9.13 20.39
C PRO A 409 -14.47 9.58 21.82
N ASN A 410 -14.18 10.82 22.16
CA ASN A 410 -14.57 11.42 23.43
C ASN A 410 -14.91 12.92 23.23
N PRO A 411 -15.36 13.66 24.27
CA PRO A 411 -15.74 15.07 24.10
C PRO A 411 -14.64 16.01 23.58
N PHE A 412 -13.37 15.59 23.61
CA PHE A 412 -12.22 16.36 23.13
C PHE A 412 -11.70 15.88 21.78
N CYS A 413 -11.83 14.58 21.50
CA CYS A 413 -11.35 13.93 20.28
C CYS A 413 -12.53 13.29 19.52
N SER A 414 -12.89 13.87 18.38
CA SER A 414 -14.09 13.51 17.61
C SER A 414 -13.88 12.43 16.54
N SER A 415 -12.79 11.67 16.66
CA SER A 415 -12.52 10.43 15.93
C SER A 415 -12.08 9.36 16.94
N ASP A 416 -12.22 8.09 16.58
CA ASP A 416 -11.64 6.98 17.33
C ASP A 416 -10.11 6.87 17.12
N HIS A 417 -9.58 7.65 16.18
CA HIS A 417 -8.15 7.84 15.94
C HIS A 417 -7.65 9.21 16.45
N LEU A 418 -6.35 9.29 16.72
CA LEU A 418 -5.60 10.54 16.95
C LEU A 418 -4.97 11.02 15.65
N CYS A 419 -4.92 12.33 15.42
CA CYS A 419 -4.17 12.86 14.28
C CYS A 419 -2.66 12.69 14.48
N LEU A 420 -1.96 12.28 13.42
CA LEU A 420 -0.50 12.32 13.36
C LEU A 420 -0.09 13.62 12.70
N LEU A 421 0.94 14.28 13.23
CA LEU A 421 1.45 15.54 12.69
C LEU A 421 2.98 15.57 12.72
N ALA A 422 3.59 15.91 11.59
CA ALA A 422 5.03 16.00 11.43
C ALA A 422 5.41 17.30 10.71
N SER A 423 6.50 17.94 11.14
CA SER A 423 7.14 19.07 10.46
C SER A 423 8.38 18.57 9.73
N PHE A 424 8.51 18.91 8.46
CA PHE A 424 9.61 18.51 7.60
C PHE A 424 10.32 19.72 7.01
N GLY A 425 11.60 19.54 6.69
CA GLY A 425 12.40 20.46 5.89
C GLY A 425 12.97 19.74 4.68
N LEU A 426 12.68 20.24 3.48
CA LEU A 426 13.21 19.71 2.23
C LEU A 426 14.39 20.57 1.77
N GLU A 427 15.52 19.95 1.46
CA GLU A 427 16.74 20.65 1.05
C GLU A 427 16.54 21.46 -0.25
N ILE A 428 16.91 22.74 -0.19
CA ILE A 428 16.98 23.61 -1.36
C ILE A 428 18.41 23.52 -1.91
N SER A 429 18.54 22.98 -3.12
CA SER A 429 19.83 22.93 -3.80
C SER A 429 20.32 24.35 -4.08
N SER A 430 21.50 24.70 -3.57
CA SER A 430 22.17 25.95 -3.94
C SER A 430 22.71 25.81 -5.36
N LEU A 431 22.39 26.76 -6.24
CA LEU A 431 23.18 26.97 -7.47
C LEU A 431 24.65 27.01 -7.04
N ARG A 432 25.45 26.04 -7.48
CA ARG A 432 26.90 26.17 -7.37
C ARG A 432 27.26 27.40 -8.19
N GLU A 433 27.60 28.50 -7.54
CA GLU A 433 28.33 29.58 -8.20
C GLU A 433 29.59 28.94 -8.78
N GLY A 434 29.70 29.02 -10.11
CA GLY A 434 30.77 28.39 -10.89
C GLY A 434 32.11 29.09 -10.74
#